data_AF-A0A950RT05-F1
#
_entry.id   AF-A0A950RT05-F1
#
_cell.length_a   1.000
_cell.length_b   1.000
_cell.length_c   1.000
_cell.angle_alpha   90.00
_cell.angle_beta   90.00
_cell.angle_gamma   90.00
#
_symmetry.space_group_name_H-M   'P 1'
#
loop_
_entity.id
_entity.type
_entity.pdbx_description
1 polymer ?
#
loop_
_entity_poly.entity_id
_entity_poly.type
_entity_poly.pdbx_seq_one_letter_code
_entity_poly.pdbx_strand_id
1 'polypeptide(L)'
;MPDVRLGRREMEKGDLPPVCLRCGAPTDYYQRRTFHYLSPGLENVFALLGGVPAVLIASLAGGTHNLKARVPLCGTHRFIWRLRNLLYYGGPFVLLFLFAGFMVAMSLENAPPGHPGQKAGEPSPVSMGFGCVLLPLALLWAVYFLYYRNSFIRVVKMTENSITLRGLSRIFIEELEEQDEEDIRPRKRPRPRPKTSRKDDLLEAEPEDYEDE
;
A
#
# COMPACT_ATOMS: atom_id res chain seq x y z
N MET A 1 -13.55 6.90 8.58
CA MET A 1 -13.25 6.98 7.14
C MET A 1 -14.06 5.89 6.45
N PRO A 2 -14.72 6.18 5.32
CA PRO A 2 -15.54 5.20 4.61
C PRO A 2 -14.67 4.05 4.10
N ASP A 3 -15.30 2.88 4.03
CA ASP A 3 -14.74 1.67 3.43
C ASP A 3 -15.29 1.56 2.01
N VAL A 4 -14.41 1.54 1.01
CA VAL A 4 -14.80 1.50 -0.40
C VAL A 4 -14.38 0.18 -1.00
N ARG A 5 -15.31 -0.45 -1.72
CA ARG A 5 -15.09 -1.73 -2.38
C ARG A 5 -14.73 -1.47 -3.85
N LEU A 6 -13.54 -1.91 -4.24
CA LEU A 6 -13.02 -1.79 -5.61
C LEU A 6 -12.97 -3.16 -6.27
N GLY A 7 -13.26 -3.21 -7.57
CA GLY A 7 -13.11 -4.41 -8.37
C GLY A 7 -11.64 -4.80 -8.51
N ARG A 8 -11.34 -6.09 -8.40
CA ARG A 8 -9.97 -6.61 -8.60
C ARG A 8 -9.42 -6.23 -9.98
N ARG A 9 -10.27 -6.37 -11.00
CA ARG A 9 -9.90 -6.12 -12.40
C ARG A 9 -9.59 -4.65 -12.66
N GLU A 10 -10.41 -3.73 -12.14
CA GLU A 10 -10.18 -2.28 -12.21
C GLU A 10 -8.84 -1.92 -11.58
N MET A 11 -8.58 -2.43 -10.38
CA MET A 11 -7.33 -2.20 -9.65
C MET A 11 -6.10 -2.73 -10.39
N GLU A 12 -6.17 -3.93 -10.97
CA GLU A 12 -5.05 -4.53 -11.71
C GLU A 12 -4.73 -3.78 -13.01
N LYS A 13 -5.77 -3.34 -13.72
CA LYS A 13 -5.64 -2.56 -14.96
C LYS A 13 -5.25 -1.11 -14.71
N GLY A 14 -5.62 -0.56 -13.55
CA GLY A 14 -5.51 0.86 -13.25
C GLY A 14 -6.65 1.68 -13.83
N ASP A 15 -7.83 1.08 -14.01
CA ASP A 15 -9.05 1.75 -14.49
C ASP A 15 -9.69 2.53 -13.33
N LEU A 16 -8.88 3.35 -12.64
CA LEU A 16 -9.26 4.15 -11.49
C LEU A 16 -9.22 5.64 -11.86
N PRO A 17 -10.02 6.50 -11.21
CA PRO A 17 -10.01 7.92 -11.46
C PRO A 17 -8.59 8.52 -11.36
N PRO A 18 -8.22 9.49 -12.23
CA PRO A 18 -6.89 10.09 -12.28
C PRO A 18 -6.64 11.10 -11.15
N VAL A 19 -7.03 10.75 -9.91
CA VAL A 19 -6.83 11.55 -8.70
C VAL A 19 -6.12 10.71 -7.64
N CYS A 20 -5.29 11.35 -6.83
CA CYS A 20 -4.45 10.66 -5.86
C CYS A 20 -5.29 9.97 -4.81
N LEU A 21 -5.09 8.65 -4.65
CA LEU A 21 -5.83 7.80 -3.72
C LEU A 21 -5.81 8.27 -2.24
N ARG A 22 -4.78 9.03 -1.86
CA ARG A 22 -4.56 9.53 -0.49
C ARG A 22 -5.14 10.93 -0.26
N CYS A 23 -4.93 11.86 -1.18
CA CYS A 23 -5.22 13.28 -0.96
C CYS A 23 -6.17 13.90 -1.99
N GLY A 24 -6.58 13.17 -3.03
CA GLY A 24 -7.48 13.66 -4.07
C GLY A 24 -6.85 14.61 -5.10
N ALA A 25 -5.56 14.92 -4.98
CA ALA A 25 -4.90 15.79 -5.95
C ALA A 25 -4.84 15.12 -7.35
N PRO A 26 -5.08 15.85 -8.45
CA PRO A 26 -5.02 15.28 -9.80
C PRO A 26 -3.65 14.66 -10.08
N THR A 27 -3.64 13.55 -10.80
CA THR A 27 -2.41 12.80 -11.10
C THR A 27 -2.55 11.99 -12.39
N ASP A 28 -1.53 12.05 -13.23
CA ASP A 28 -1.32 11.21 -14.41
C ASP A 28 -0.50 9.95 -14.09
N TYR A 29 0.11 9.90 -12.90
CA TYR A 29 1.02 8.84 -12.51
C TYR A 29 0.33 7.69 -11.77
N TYR A 30 0.51 6.47 -12.31
CA TYR A 30 0.06 5.22 -11.70
C TYR A 30 1.24 4.39 -11.21
N GLN A 31 1.22 4.02 -9.93
CA GLN A 31 2.25 3.18 -9.32
C GLN A 31 1.77 1.74 -9.16
N ARG A 32 2.58 0.77 -9.62
CA ARG A 32 2.35 -0.65 -9.36
C ARG A 32 2.65 -1.00 -7.91
N ARG A 33 1.71 -1.66 -7.25
CA ARG A 33 1.73 -1.93 -5.82
C ARG A 33 1.06 -3.25 -5.48
N THR A 34 1.67 -3.99 -4.55
CA THR A 34 1.11 -5.23 -4.05
C THR A 34 0.42 -4.96 -2.72
N PHE A 35 -0.89 -5.20 -2.68
CA PHE A 35 -1.65 -5.24 -1.44
C PHE A 35 -1.61 -6.66 -0.88
N HIS A 36 -1.16 -6.76 0.37
CA HIS A 36 -1.17 -8.01 1.13
C HIS A 36 -2.34 -7.96 2.11
N TYR A 37 -3.19 -8.98 2.06
CA TYR A 37 -4.25 -9.13 3.05
C TYR A 37 -3.76 -10.03 4.18
N LEU A 38 -3.66 -9.46 5.38
CA LEU A 38 -3.50 -10.23 6.61
C LEU A 38 -4.85 -10.29 7.30
N SER A 39 -5.22 -11.47 7.82
CA SER A 39 -6.41 -11.57 8.65
C SER A 39 -6.26 -10.68 9.89
N PRO A 40 -7.36 -10.07 10.39
CA PRO A 40 -7.29 -9.17 11.54
C PRO A 40 -6.63 -9.79 12.79
N GLY A 41 -6.78 -11.11 12.97
CA GLY A 41 -6.13 -11.85 14.04
C GLY A 41 -4.61 -11.88 13.91
N LEU A 42 -4.09 -12.12 12.70
CA LEU A 42 -2.65 -12.15 12.44
C LEU A 42 -2.01 -10.77 12.56
N GLU A 43 -2.71 -9.68 12.21
CA GLU A 43 -2.16 -8.33 12.36
C GLU A 43 -1.80 -7.99 13.81
N ASN A 44 -2.62 -8.42 14.77
CA ASN A 44 -2.35 -8.20 16.19
C ASN A 44 -1.17 -9.05 16.67
N VAL A 45 -1.07 -10.29 16.20
CA VAL A 45 0.07 -11.18 16.49
C VAL A 45 1.38 -10.60 15.92
N PHE A 46 1.34 -10.04 14.71
CA PHE A 46 2.47 -9.36 14.08
C PHE A 46 2.99 -8.18 14.91
N ALA A 47 2.07 -7.37 15.43
CA ALA A 47 2.41 -6.23 16.26
C ALA A 47 3.00 -6.65 17.60
N LEU A 48 2.52 -7.76 18.18
CA LEU A 48 2.99 -8.27 19.46
C LEU A 48 4.36 -8.97 19.38
N LEU A 49 4.60 -9.78 18.34
CA LEU A 49 5.80 -10.62 18.21
C LEU A 49 6.99 -9.93 17.52
N GLY A 50 6.92 -8.63 17.24
CA GLY A 50 8.05 -7.90 16.65
C GLY A 50 8.34 -8.24 15.18
N GLY A 51 7.30 -8.60 14.41
CA GLY A 51 7.37 -8.74 12.95
C GLY A 51 8.06 -10.00 12.42
N VAL A 52 9.27 -10.36 12.87
CA VAL A 52 10.05 -11.46 12.28
C VAL A 52 9.41 -12.84 12.46
N PRO A 53 9.00 -13.28 13.68
CA PRO A 53 8.31 -14.56 13.86
C PRO A 53 7.00 -14.60 13.07
N ALA A 54 6.34 -13.47 12.95
CA ALA A 54 5.04 -13.39 12.30
C ALA A 54 5.14 -13.46 10.77
N VAL A 55 6.23 -12.97 10.14
CA VAL A 55 6.50 -13.21 8.70
C VAL A 55 6.69 -14.70 8.44
N LEU A 56 7.45 -15.39 9.29
CA LEU A 56 7.63 -16.84 9.19
C LEU A 56 6.29 -17.58 9.31
N ILE A 57 5.48 -17.26 10.33
CA ILE A 57 4.15 -17.85 10.52
C ILE A 57 3.24 -17.58 9.32
N ALA A 58 3.20 -16.34 8.81
CA ALA A 58 2.38 -15.98 7.65
C ALA A 58 2.83 -16.71 6.37
N SER A 59 4.13 -16.92 6.20
CA SER A 59 4.67 -17.68 5.07
C SER A 59 4.30 -19.16 5.14
N LEU A 60 4.30 -19.75 6.34
CA LEU A 60 3.94 -21.15 6.58
C LEU A 60 2.43 -21.38 6.51
N ALA A 61 1.62 -20.39 6.88
CA ALA A 61 0.16 -20.51 6.93
C ALA A 61 -0.52 -20.52 5.55
N GLY A 62 0.23 -20.42 4.43
CA GLY A 62 -0.30 -20.62 3.06
C GLY A 62 -1.38 -19.65 2.59
N GLY A 63 -1.75 -18.64 3.39
CA GLY A 63 -2.96 -17.84 3.21
C GLY A 63 -2.73 -16.39 2.78
N THR A 64 -1.54 -16.03 2.25
CA THR A 64 -1.31 -14.64 1.81
C THR A 64 -1.91 -14.40 0.43
N HIS A 65 -3.14 -13.93 0.41
CA HIS A 65 -3.73 -13.40 -0.81
C HIS A 65 -3.06 -12.07 -1.15
N ASN A 66 -2.46 -11.98 -2.34
CA ASN A 66 -1.74 -10.82 -2.82
C ASN A 66 -2.44 -10.24 -4.06
N LEU A 67 -2.70 -8.93 -4.07
CA LEU A 67 -3.28 -8.23 -5.22
C LEU A 67 -2.28 -7.21 -5.78
N LYS A 68 -1.91 -7.35 -7.06
CA LYS A 68 -1.06 -6.38 -7.76
C LYS A 68 -1.93 -5.29 -8.38
N ALA A 69 -2.04 -4.14 -7.74
CA ALA A 69 -2.81 -3.01 -8.22
C ALA A 69 -1.94 -1.92 -8.88
N ARG A 70 -2.52 -1.14 -9.78
CA ARG A 70 -1.98 0.13 -10.29
C ARG A 70 -2.78 1.26 -9.66
N VAL A 71 -2.15 2.00 -8.74
CA VAL A 71 -2.82 3.04 -7.96
C VAL A 71 -2.39 4.45 -8.39
N PRO A 72 -3.34 5.39 -8.57
CA PRO A 72 -3.03 6.78 -8.88
C PRO A 72 -2.45 7.48 -7.64
N LEU A 73 -1.25 8.05 -7.76
CA LEU A 73 -0.56 8.74 -6.67
C LEU A 73 0.16 9.99 -7.17
N CYS A 74 -0.08 11.14 -6.52
CA CYS A 74 0.62 12.37 -6.84
C CYS A 74 2.11 12.32 -6.45
N GLY A 75 2.89 13.29 -6.95
CA GLY A 75 4.33 13.42 -6.70
C GLY A 75 4.74 13.42 -5.22
N THR A 76 3.92 14.01 -4.35
CA THR A 76 4.14 14.04 -2.89
C THR A 76 3.94 12.67 -2.25
N HIS A 77 2.96 11.89 -2.72
CA HIS A 77 2.59 10.62 -2.10
C HIS A 77 3.29 9.40 -2.73
N ARG A 78 3.96 9.51 -3.87
CA ARG A 78 4.64 8.35 -4.50
C ARG A 78 5.78 7.76 -3.66
N PHE A 79 6.43 8.58 -2.85
CA PHE A 79 7.58 8.17 -2.01
C PHE A 79 7.18 7.71 -0.61
N ILE A 80 5.96 8.02 -0.17
CA ILE A 80 5.55 7.81 1.22
C ILE A 80 5.64 6.35 1.64
N TRP A 81 5.46 5.38 0.74
CA TRP A 81 5.60 3.96 1.09
C TRP A 81 7.06 3.49 1.12
N ARG A 82 7.96 4.11 0.36
CA ARG A 82 9.40 3.79 0.47
C ARG A 82 9.93 4.29 1.82
N LEU A 83 9.61 5.54 2.15
CA LEU A 83 9.98 6.12 3.45
C LEU A 83 9.35 5.33 4.61
N ARG A 84 8.07 4.93 4.46
CA ARG A 84 7.40 4.06 5.42
C ARG A 84 8.13 2.72 5.59
N ASN A 85 8.42 2.02 4.50
CA ASN A 85 9.11 0.74 4.59
C ASN A 85 10.49 0.90 5.23
N LEU A 86 11.22 1.97 4.88
CA LEU A 86 12.51 2.28 5.50
C LEU A 86 12.38 2.52 7.01
N LEU A 87 11.40 3.30 7.46
CA LEU A 87 11.22 3.61 8.89
C LEU A 87 10.59 2.45 9.69
N TYR A 88 9.70 1.69 9.06
CA TYR A 88 9.03 0.54 9.64
C TYR A 88 10.00 -0.63 9.82
N TYR A 89 10.75 -0.97 8.77
CA TYR A 89 11.71 -2.08 8.83
C TYR A 89 13.06 -1.64 9.38
N GLY A 90 13.56 -0.46 9.01
CA GLY A 90 14.87 0.04 9.42
C GLY A 90 14.91 0.60 10.85
N GLY A 91 13.82 1.20 11.33
CA GLY A 91 13.75 1.77 12.69
C GLY A 91 14.08 0.77 13.80
N PRO A 92 13.47 -0.43 13.83
CA PRO A 92 13.82 -1.48 14.79
C PRO A 92 15.29 -1.90 14.70
N PHE A 93 15.89 -1.98 13.50
CA PHE A 93 17.30 -2.30 13.36
C PHE A 93 18.19 -1.20 13.94
N VAL A 94 17.88 0.08 13.68
CA VAL A 94 18.64 1.20 14.28
C VAL A 94 18.55 1.15 15.80
N LEU A 95 17.37 0.96 16.37
CA LEU A 95 17.20 0.83 17.82
C LEU A 95 17.94 -0.40 18.37
N LEU A 96 17.91 -1.53 17.67
CA LEU A 96 18.63 -2.74 18.05
C LEU A 96 20.15 -2.52 18.03
N PHE A 97 20.71 -1.87 17.01
CA PHE A 97 22.13 -1.58 16.93
C PHE A 97 22.58 -0.59 18.01
N LEU A 98 21.77 0.45 18.29
CA LEU A 98 22.04 1.37 19.40
C LEU A 98 22.00 0.64 20.74
N PHE A 99 21.00 -0.21 20.95
CA PHE A 99 20.90 -1.02 22.16
C PHE A 99 22.07 -2.03 22.30
N ALA A 100 22.46 -2.71 21.22
CA ALA A 100 23.58 -3.64 21.22
C ALA A 100 24.91 -2.93 21.49
N GLY A 101 25.15 -1.78 20.84
CA GLY A 101 26.32 -0.94 21.10
C GLY A 101 26.38 -0.46 22.55
N PHE A 102 25.24 -0.13 23.13
CA PHE A 102 25.11 0.18 24.55
C PHE A 102 25.46 -1.01 25.46
N MET A 103 24.92 -2.20 25.16
CA MET A 103 25.23 -3.41 25.93
C MET A 103 26.74 -3.72 25.89
N VAL A 104 27.38 -3.56 24.73
CA VAL A 104 28.84 -3.71 24.60
C VAL A 104 29.59 -2.68 25.43
N ALA A 105 29.21 -1.40 25.36
CA ALA A 105 29.82 -0.34 26.18
C ALA A 105 29.68 -0.66 27.69
N MET A 106 28.50 -1.08 28.12
CA MET A 106 28.25 -1.53 29.49
C MET A 106 29.12 -2.74 29.87
N SER A 107 29.29 -3.72 28.98
CA SER A 107 30.15 -4.87 29.24
C SER A 107 31.63 -4.48 29.37
N LEU A 108 32.10 -3.51 28.58
CA LEU A 108 33.47 -3.01 28.66
C LEU A 108 33.72 -2.23 29.96
N GLU A 109 32.74 -1.45 30.43
CA GLU A 109 32.83 -0.73 31.70
C GLU A 109 32.79 -1.65 32.93
N ASN A 110 32.09 -2.79 32.84
CA ASN A 110 32.00 -3.80 33.91
C ASN A 110 33.15 -4.82 33.90
N ALA A 111 34.15 -4.66 33.04
CA ALA A 111 35.34 -5.49 33.06
C ALA A 111 36.03 -5.35 34.44
N PRO A 112 36.52 -6.45 35.05
CA PRO A 112 37.03 -6.45 36.41
C PRO A 112 38.08 -5.35 36.58
N PRO A 113 37.90 -4.43 37.54
CA PRO A 113 38.71 -3.23 37.62
C PRO A 113 40.15 -3.61 37.97
N GLY A 114 41.10 -3.21 37.13
CA GLY A 114 42.51 -3.07 37.53
C GLY A 114 42.75 -1.84 38.43
N HIS A 115 41.70 -1.04 38.71
CA HIS A 115 41.80 0.20 39.47
C HIS A 115 41.20 0.09 40.88
N PRO A 116 42.02 0.29 41.93
CA PRO A 116 41.55 0.30 43.31
C PRO A 116 40.75 1.59 43.60
N GLY A 117 39.46 1.48 43.86
CA GLY A 117 38.63 2.60 44.34
C GLY A 117 37.19 2.66 43.83
N GLN A 118 36.80 1.84 42.85
CA GLN A 118 35.43 1.85 42.34
C GLN A 118 34.50 1.08 43.29
N LYS A 119 33.50 1.77 43.84
CA LYS A 119 32.47 1.15 44.68
C LYS A 119 31.57 0.28 43.80
N ALA A 120 31.43 -1.00 44.15
CA ALA A 120 30.55 -1.91 43.44
C ALA A 120 29.09 -1.42 43.52
N GLY A 121 28.45 -1.16 42.37
CA GLY A 121 27.00 -0.95 42.26
C GLY A 121 26.52 0.44 41.85
N GLU A 122 27.39 1.45 41.70
CA GLU A 122 26.97 2.76 41.17
C GLU A 122 26.90 2.73 39.63
N PRO A 123 25.76 3.10 39.00
CA PRO A 123 25.66 3.17 37.55
C PRO A 123 26.62 4.23 37.01
N SER A 124 27.34 3.91 35.94
CA SER A 124 28.23 4.88 35.30
C SER A 124 27.40 6.05 34.73
N PRO A 125 27.93 7.28 34.69
CA PRO A 125 27.24 8.41 34.06
C PRO A 125 26.93 8.14 32.57
N VAL A 126 27.73 7.30 31.91
CA VAL A 126 27.51 6.83 30.54
C VAL A 126 26.25 5.97 30.46
N SER A 127 26.08 5.03 31.40
CA SER A 127 24.90 4.17 31.49
C SER A 127 23.60 4.96 31.63
N MET A 128 23.62 5.98 32.50
CA MET A 128 22.48 6.82 32.79
C MET A 128 22.15 7.72 31.60
N GLY A 129 23.16 8.35 30.99
CA GLY A 129 22.99 9.20 29.81
C GLY A 129 22.41 8.44 28.62
N PHE A 130 22.88 7.23 28.36
CA PHE A 130 22.38 6.44 27.23
C PHE A 130 20.93 5.99 27.44
N GLY A 131 20.56 5.55 28.65
CA GLY A 131 19.18 5.21 28.99
C GLY A 131 18.22 6.39 28.78
N CYS A 132 18.65 7.59 29.19
CA CYS A 132 17.89 8.82 29.01
C CYS A 132 17.69 9.24 27.54
N VAL A 133 18.53 8.77 26.61
CA VAL A 133 18.40 9.08 25.17
C VAL A 133 17.68 7.96 24.42
N LEU A 134 18.06 6.70 24.67
CA LEU A 134 17.53 5.55 23.96
C LEU A 134 16.04 5.35 24.25
N LEU A 135 15.61 5.50 25.51
CA LEU A 135 14.22 5.27 25.89
C LEU A 135 13.27 6.28 25.24
N PRO A 136 13.48 7.62 25.30
CA PRO A 136 12.65 8.57 24.56
C PRO A 136 12.69 8.36 23.06
N LEU A 137 13.85 8.00 22.49
CA LEU A 137 13.96 7.73 21.06
C LEU A 137 13.13 6.51 20.65
N ALA A 138 13.16 5.44 21.45
CA ALA A 138 12.33 4.25 21.23
C ALA A 138 10.84 4.56 21.38
N LEU A 139 10.46 5.37 22.37
CA LEU A 139 9.08 5.83 22.56
C LEU A 139 8.60 6.70 21.41
N LEU A 140 9.41 7.65 20.94
CA LEU A 140 9.10 8.49 19.79
C LEU A 140 8.93 7.65 18.52
N TRP A 141 9.81 6.66 18.31
CA TRP A 141 9.67 5.71 17.22
C TRP A 141 8.38 4.89 17.34
N ALA A 142 8.00 4.43 18.54
CA ALA A 142 6.76 3.69 18.77
C ALA A 142 5.51 4.55 18.52
N VAL A 143 5.49 5.80 18.99
CA VAL A 143 4.40 6.74 18.72
C VAL A 143 4.28 7.03 17.23
N TYR A 144 5.42 7.30 16.57
CA TYR A 144 5.49 7.45 15.12
C TYR A 144 4.92 6.20 14.42
N PHE A 145 5.33 5.01 14.84
CA PHE A 145 4.85 3.75 14.29
C PHE A 145 3.32 3.61 14.43
N LEU A 146 2.76 3.91 15.60
CA LEU A 146 1.31 3.82 15.84
C LEU A 146 0.52 4.85 15.02
N TYR A 147 1.00 6.09 14.97
CA TYR A 147 0.42 7.14 14.14
C TYR A 147 0.43 6.75 12.66
N TYR A 148 1.58 6.30 12.17
CA TYR A 148 1.72 5.86 10.79
C TYR A 148 0.80 4.67 10.54
N ARG A 149 0.81 3.62 11.36
CA ARG A 149 -0.08 2.46 11.22
C ARG A 149 -1.51 2.92 10.94
N ASN A 150 -2.05 3.87 11.71
CA ASN A 150 -3.44 4.33 11.62
C ASN A 150 -3.76 5.27 10.44
N SER A 151 -2.76 5.94 9.87
CA SER A 151 -3.01 6.96 8.83
C SER A 151 -3.06 6.42 7.40
N PHE A 152 -2.70 5.16 7.12
CA PHE A 152 -2.60 4.65 5.74
C PHE A 152 -3.85 4.00 5.20
N ILE A 153 -3.87 3.94 3.87
CA ILE A 153 -4.76 3.10 3.09
C ILE A 153 -4.52 1.65 3.53
N ARG A 154 -5.54 1.02 4.12
CA ARG A 154 -5.49 -0.37 4.59
C ARG A 154 -6.51 -1.21 3.85
N VAL A 155 -6.16 -2.47 3.64
CA VAL A 155 -7.09 -3.48 3.14
C VAL A 155 -7.90 -3.98 4.31
N VAL A 156 -9.22 -3.77 4.29
CA VAL A 156 -10.12 -4.24 5.35
C VAL A 156 -10.60 -5.66 5.04
N LYS A 157 -10.91 -5.92 3.78
CA LYS A 157 -11.39 -7.21 3.29
C LYS A 157 -10.86 -7.45 1.89
N MET A 158 -10.45 -8.67 1.61
CA MET A 158 -10.10 -9.07 0.25
C MET A 158 -10.87 -10.33 -0.10
N THR A 159 -11.59 -10.28 -1.22
CA THR A 159 -12.25 -11.43 -1.83
C THR A 159 -11.59 -11.73 -3.17
N GLU A 160 -11.97 -12.82 -3.83
CA GLU A 160 -11.38 -13.22 -5.12
C GLU A 160 -11.54 -12.15 -6.21
N ASN A 161 -12.65 -11.39 -6.16
CA ASN A 161 -13.04 -10.43 -7.20
C ASN A 161 -13.04 -8.97 -6.74
N SER A 162 -12.84 -8.68 -5.46
CA SER A 162 -12.89 -7.30 -4.95
C SER A 162 -12.00 -7.09 -3.74
N ILE A 163 -11.56 -5.85 -3.57
CA ILE A 163 -10.77 -5.38 -2.43
C ILE A 163 -11.49 -4.23 -1.75
N THR A 164 -11.64 -4.29 -0.43
CA THR A 164 -12.20 -3.20 0.37
C THR A 164 -11.05 -2.42 0.99
N LEU A 165 -10.92 -1.15 0.62
CA LEU A 165 -9.90 -0.25 1.13
C LEU A 165 -10.52 0.77 2.09
N ARG A 166 -9.81 1.07 3.18
CA ARG A 166 -10.10 2.15 4.13
C ARG A 166 -9.02 3.21 4.03
N GLY A 167 -9.38 4.48 4.26
CA GLY A 167 -8.43 5.58 4.31
C GLY A 167 -8.16 6.24 2.96
N LEU A 168 -9.14 6.19 2.06
CA LEU A 168 -9.14 6.92 0.79
C LEU A 168 -9.56 8.38 1.02
N SER A 169 -9.10 9.30 0.16
CA SER A 169 -9.59 10.68 0.16
C SER A 169 -11.04 10.76 -0.32
N ARG A 170 -11.84 11.69 0.21
CA ARG A 170 -13.24 11.89 -0.22
C ARG A 170 -13.36 12.21 -1.72
N ILE A 171 -12.49 13.07 -2.25
CA ILE A 171 -12.44 13.43 -3.67
C ILE A 171 -12.27 12.18 -4.56
N PHE A 172 -11.37 11.27 -4.19
CA PHE A 172 -11.21 10.01 -4.92
C PHE A 172 -12.48 9.14 -4.91
N ILE A 173 -13.25 9.17 -3.83
CA ILE A 173 -14.49 8.40 -3.71
C ILE A 173 -15.58 9.03 -4.58
N GLU A 174 -15.71 10.36 -4.53
CA GLU A 174 -16.66 11.11 -5.34
C GLU A 174 -16.41 10.88 -6.85
N GLU A 175 -15.15 10.98 -7.30
CA GLU A 175 -14.77 10.73 -8.70
C GLU A 175 -14.98 9.26 -9.12
N LEU A 176 -14.81 8.32 -8.20
CA LEU A 176 -15.07 6.92 -8.45
C LEU A 176 -16.57 6.66 -8.61
N GLU A 177 -17.39 7.24 -7.74
CA GLU A 177 -18.84 7.15 -7.82
C GLU A 177 -19.37 7.78 -9.12
N GLU A 178 -18.83 8.92 -9.54
CA GLU A 178 -19.17 9.56 -10.82
C GLU A 178 -18.79 8.67 -12.02
N GLN A 179 -17.59 8.08 -12.00
CA GLN A 179 -17.15 7.14 -13.05
C GLN A 179 -18.05 5.89 -13.11
N ASP A 180 -18.43 5.32 -11.96
CA ASP A 180 -19.34 4.17 -11.88
C ASP A 180 -20.74 4.52 -12.41
N GLU A 181 -21.25 5.73 -12.11
CA GLU A 181 -22.52 6.21 -12.65
C GLU A 181 -22.48 6.36 -14.19
N GLU A 182 -21.37 6.87 -14.73
CA GLU A 182 -21.17 6.99 -16.18
C GLU A 182 -21.14 5.63 -16.88
N ASP A 183 -20.50 4.62 -16.26
CA ASP A 183 -20.45 3.26 -16.78
C ASP A 183 -21.79 2.52 -16.69
N ILE A 184 -22.59 2.78 -15.63
CA ILE A 184 -23.93 2.19 -15.44
C ILE A 184 -24.94 2.80 -16.42
N ARG A 185 -24.83 4.11 -16.73
CA ARG A 185 -25.71 4.75 -17.70
C ARG A 185 -25.63 3.92 -18.98
N PRO A 186 -26.72 3.21 -19.36
CA PRO A 186 -26.66 2.26 -20.45
C PRO A 186 -26.18 3.06 -21.63
N ARG A 187 -24.95 2.77 -22.11
CA ARG A 187 -24.42 3.34 -23.36
C ARG A 187 -25.58 3.26 -24.30
N LYS A 188 -26.23 4.39 -24.60
CA LYS A 188 -27.46 4.43 -25.38
C LYS A 188 -27.08 3.66 -26.61
N ARG A 189 -27.53 2.39 -26.70
CA ARG A 189 -27.09 1.51 -27.79
C ARG A 189 -27.40 2.36 -29.01
N PRO A 190 -26.40 2.71 -29.85
CA PRO A 190 -26.64 3.59 -30.97
C PRO A 190 -27.89 3.02 -31.62
N ARG A 191 -28.99 3.81 -31.59
CA ARG A 191 -30.32 3.34 -31.99
C ARG A 191 -30.06 2.58 -33.28
N PRO A 192 -30.37 1.28 -33.36
CA PRO A 192 -30.00 0.48 -34.52
C PRO A 192 -30.33 1.32 -35.74
N ARG A 193 -29.30 1.70 -36.50
CA ARG A 193 -29.48 2.58 -37.67
C ARG A 193 -30.65 1.97 -38.42
N PRO A 194 -31.75 2.72 -38.67
CA PRO A 194 -32.85 2.20 -39.45
C PRO A 194 -32.21 1.57 -40.68
N LYS A 195 -32.44 0.28 -40.91
CA LYS A 195 -31.99 -0.37 -42.13
C LYS A 195 -32.63 0.44 -43.25
N THR A 196 -31.89 1.40 -43.81
CA THR A 196 -32.26 2.04 -45.06
C THR A 196 -32.43 0.87 -46.01
N SER A 197 -33.68 0.70 -46.42
CA SER A 197 -34.12 -0.33 -47.33
C SER A 197 -33.15 -0.37 -48.50
N ARG A 198 -32.23 -1.33 -48.46
CA ARG A 198 -31.34 -1.71 -49.56
C ARG A 198 -32.21 -2.40 -50.61
N LYS A 199 -33.08 -1.62 -51.24
CA LYS A 199 -33.91 -2.04 -52.38
C LYS A 199 -33.56 -1.28 -53.66
N ASP A 200 -32.65 -0.32 -53.63
CA ASP A 200 -32.42 0.56 -54.77
C ASP A 200 -31.10 0.27 -55.54
N ASP A 201 -30.29 -0.71 -55.14
CA ASP A 201 -29.01 -1.04 -55.80
C ASP A 201 -29.09 -2.30 -56.71
N LEU A 202 -30.26 -2.66 -57.23
CA LEU A 202 -30.46 -3.87 -58.06
C LEU A 202 -30.87 -3.60 -59.52
N LEU A 203 -30.67 -2.37 -60.01
CA LEU A 203 -30.85 -2.01 -61.41
C LEU A 203 -29.52 -1.46 -61.94
N GLU A 204 -29.15 -1.88 -63.17
CA GLU A 204 -27.93 -1.53 -63.91
C GLU A 204 -26.71 -2.43 -63.67
N ALA A 205 -26.85 -3.72 -64.00
CA ALA A 205 -25.75 -4.44 -64.63
C ALA A 205 -26.12 -4.62 -66.11
N GLU A 206 -25.67 -3.69 -66.95
CA GLU A 206 -25.67 -3.88 -68.40
C GLU A 206 -24.68 -5.00 -68.76
N PRO A 207 -25.06 -5.94 -69.64
CA PRO A 207 -24.11 -6.89 -70.21
C PRO A 207 -23.20 -6.16 -71.20
N GLU A 208 -21.90 -6.07 -70.89
CA GLU A 208 -20.88 -5.74 -71.89
C GLU A 208 -20.72 -6.94 -72.82
N ASP A 209 -21.09 -6.74 -74.07
CA ASP A 209 -20.82 -7.62 -75.20
C ASP A 209 -19.30 -7.83 -75.35
N TYR A 210 -18.85 -9.07 -75.19
CA TYR A 210 -17.51 -9.51 -75.55
C TYR A 210 -17.53 -9.91 -77.04
N GLU A 211 -17.01 -9.05 -77.90
CA GLU A 211 -16.68 -9.40 -79.28
C GLU A 211 -15.33 -10.13 -79.32
N ASP A 212 -15.34 -11.28 -80.00
CA ASP A 212 -14.20 -12.14 -80.31
C ASP A 212 -13.23 -11.48 -81.31
N GLU A 213 -11.92 -11.49 -81.02
CA GLU A 213 -10.82 -11.53 -82.00
C GLU A 213 -9.62 -12.35 -81.50
#